data_AF-A0AAV2NW36-F1
#
_entry.id   AF-A0AAV2NW36-F1
#
_cell.length_a   1.000
_cell.length_b   1.000
_cell.length_c   1.000
_cell.angle_alpha   90.00
_cell.angle_beta   90.00
_cell.angle_gamma   90.00
#
_symmetry.space_group_name_H-M   'P 1'
#
loop_
_entity.id
_entity.type
_entity.pdbx_description
1 polymer ?
#
loop_
_entity_poly.entity_id
_entity_poly.type
_entity_poly.pdbx_seq_one_letter_code
_entity_poly.pdbx_strand_id
1 'polypeptide(L)'
;MTESENIFLFVPNIIGFGRVILALISFYFMPTNYVIASWCYVVSSLLDAIDGHAARYYNQSTKFGAILDQLTDRVGTMCLMVTLCLFYPTYTFWFQLSMSIDIACHWIYLHT
;
A
#
# COMPACT_ATOMS: atom_id res chain seq x y z
N MET A 1 -2.49 36.63 0.98
CA MET A 1 -1.56 35.49 0.89
C MET A 1 -2.11 34.41 1.81
N THR A 2 -2.96 33.55 1.28
CA THR A 2 -3.36 32.33 1.99
C THR A 2 -2.12 31.47 2.12
N GLU A 3 -1.62 31.30 3.35
CA GLU A 3 -0.59 30.30 3.63
C GLU A 3 -1.10 28.99 3.04
N SER A 4 -0.39 28.49 2.03
CA SER A 4 -0.68 27.20 1.42
C SER A 4 -0.40 26.15 2.50
N GLU A 5 -1.41 25.78 3.27
CA GLU A 5 -1.29 24.66 4.22
C GLU A 5 -0.70 23.48 3.44
N ASN A 6 0.48 23.05 3.87
CA ASN A 6 1.20 21.97 3.22
C ASN A 6 0.44 20.68 3.49
N ILE A 7 -0.43 20.35 2.55
CA ILE A 7 -1.24 19.12 2.52
C ILE A 7 -0.35 17.88 2.76
N PHE A 8 0.94 17.95 2.39
CA PHE A 8 1.96 16.93 2.61
C PHE A 8 2.34 16.68 4.08
N LEU A 9 2.18 17.66 4.98
CA LEU A 9 2.56 17.58 6.39
C LEU A 9 1.42 17.12 7.30
N PHE A 10 0.25 16.77 6.74
CA PHE A 10 -0.82 16.19 7.54
C PHE A 10 -0.36 14.85 8.14
N VAL A 11 -0.71 14.64 9.42
CA VAL A 11 -0.42 13.43 10.19
C VAL A 11 -0.72 12.14 9.40
N PRO A 12 -1.90 11.99 8.76
CA PRO A 12 -2.20 10.81 7.93
C PRO A 12 -1.27 10.65 6.72
N ASN A 13 -0.87 11.73 6.05
CA ASN A 13 0.02 11.65 4.89
C ASN A 13 1.45 11.27 5.30
N ILE A 14 1.94 11.74 6.46
CA ILE A 14 3.23 11.33 7.02
C ILE A 14 3.23 9.84 7.35
N ILE A 15 2.14 9.33 7.93
CA ILE A 15 1.98 7.89 8.18
C ILE A 15 1.95 7.11 6.86
N GLY A 16 1.24 7.62 5.84
CA GLY A 16 1.23 7.05 4.49
C GLY A 16 2.63 6.94 3.87
N PHE A 17 3.46 7.99 3.97
CA PHE A 17 4.87 7.90 3.52
C PHE A 17 5.67 6.87 4.33
N GLY A 18 5.44 6.77 5.65
CA GLY A 18 6.02 5.73 6.49
C GLY A 18 5.66 4.33 6.03
N ARG A 19 4.39 4.09 5.65
CA ARG A 19 3.92 2.81 5.09
C ARG A 19 4.66 2.46 3.81
N VAL A 20 4.79 3.41 2.88
CA VAL A 20 5.53 3.18 1.63
C VAL A 20 6.97 2.74 1.92
N ILE A 21 7.65 3.40 2.86
CA ILE A 21 9.01 3.03 3.26
C ILE A 21 9.05 1.63 3.88
N LEU A 22 8.12 1.31 4.79
CA LEU A 22 8.03 -0.02 5.40
C LEU A 22 7.76 -1.12 4.36
N ALA A 23 6.89 -0.85 3.38
CA ALA A 23 6.62 -1.77 2.28
C ALA A 23 7.87 -2.00 1.42
N LEU A 24 8.62 -0.95 1.07
CA LEU A 24 9.89 -1.07 0.35
C LEU A 24 10.93 -1.89 1.13
N ILE A 25 11.04 -1.66 2.44
CA ILE A 25 11.89 -2.46 3.32
C ILE A 25 11.45 -3.92 3.29
N SER A 26 10.15 -4.20 3.40
CA SER A 26 9.60 -5.55 3.31
C SER A 26 9.99 -6.25 2.00
N PHE A 27 9.88 -5.56 0.86
CA PHE A 27 10.25 -6.14 -0.44
C PHE A 27 11.75 -6.40 -0.56
N TYR A 28 12.58 -5.52 0.01
CA TYR A 28 14.02 -5.72 0.04
C TYR A 28 14.43 -6.94 0.88
N PHE A 29 13.75 -7.17 2.01
CA PHE A 29 14.06 -8.29 2.90
C PHE A 29 13.39 -9.61 2.51
N MET A 30 12.36 -9.60 1.65
CA MET A 30 11.66 -10.79 1.18
C MET A 30 12.56 -11.96 0.73
N PRO A 31 13.60 -11.74 -0.12
CA PRO A 31 14.46 -12.83 -0.56
C PRO A 31 15.43 -13.34 0.51
N THR A 32 15.77 -12.51 1.50
CA THR A 32 16.85 -12.79 2.47
C THR A 32 16.31 -13.29 3.81
N ASN A 33 15.22 -12.69 4.28
CA ASN A 33 14.59 -13.01 5.55
C ASN A 33 13.07 -12.75 5.48
N TYR A 34 12.34 -13.81 5.14
CA TYR A 34 10.88 -13.76 5.02
C TYR A 34 10.18 -13.35 6.32
N VAL A 35 10.75 -13.64 7.49
CA VAL A 35 10.16 -13.27 8.79
C VAL A 35 10.13 -11.76 8.98
N ILE A 36 11.26 -11.09 8.72
CA ILE A 36 11.35 -9.63 8.81
C ILE A 36 10.43 -8.99 7.78
N ALA A 37 10.42 -9.51 6.54
CA ALA A 37 9.54 -9.00 5.50
C ALA A 37 8.06 -9.12 5.88
N SER A 38 7.62 -10.29 6.35
CA SER A 38 6.24 -10.50 6.79
C SER A 38 5.85 -9.55 7.94
N TRP A 39 6.74 -9.33 8.92
CA TRP A 39 6.47 -8.38 10.00
C TRP A 39 6.39 -6.94 9.48
N CYS A 40 7.33 -6.49 8.65
CA CYS A 40 7.29 -5.15 8.06
C CYS A 40 6.01 -4.93 7.23
N TYR A 41 5.59 -5.92 6.44
CA TYR A 41 4.36 -5.87 5.68
C TYR A 41 3.11 -5.78 6.58
N VAL A 42 3.03 -6.61 7.62
CA VAL A 42 1.91 -6.59 8.58
C VAL A 42 1.85 -5.27 9.35
N VAL A 43 3.00 -4.71 9.76
CA VAL A 43 3.02 -3.40 10.40
C VAL A 43 2.57 -2.32 9.42
N SER A 44 3.02 -2.38 8.16
CA SER A 44 2.59 -1.45 7.11
C SER A 44 1.08 -1.50 6.86
N SER A 45 0.47 -2.69 6.87
CA SER A 45 -0.98 -2.83 6.68
C SER A 45 -1.79 -2.46 7.93
N LEU A 46 -1.21 -2.57 9.13
CA LEU A 46 -1.86 -2.04 10.35
C LEU A 46 -1.83 -0.51 10.40
N LEU A 47 -0.73 0.10 9.92
CA LEU A 47 -0.62 1.55 9.84
C LEU A 47 -1.64 2.19 8.89
N ASP A 48 -2.13 1.45 7.91
CA ASP A 48 -3.23 1.85 7.02
C ASP A 48 -4.50 2.21 7.79
N ALA A 49 -4.97 1.27 8.60
CA ALA A 49 -6.15 1.50 9.42
C ALA A 49 -5.96 2.69 10.38
N ILE A 50 -4.72 2.92 10.84
CA ILE A 50 -4.38 4.00 11.75
C ILE A 50 -4.37 5.35 11.03
N ASP A 51 -3.81 5.46 9.82
CA ASP A 51 -3.82 6.71 9.06
C ASP A 51 -5.23 7.12 8.63
N GLY A 52 -6.07 6.15 8.25
CA GLY A 52 -7.47 6.38 7.93
C GLY A 52 -8.28 6.82 9.15
N HIS A 53 -7.99 6.25 10.33
CA HIS A 53 -8.59 6.69 11.59
C HIS A 53 -8.14 8.10 11.97
N ALA A 54 -6.84 8.40 11.87
CA ALA A 54 -6.28 9.71 12.13
C ALA A 54 -6.85 10.77 11.17
N ALA A 55 -7.00 10.45 9.89
CA ALA A 55 -7.59 11.36 8.90
C ALA A 55 -9.03 11.75 9.27
N ARG A 56 -9.83 10.82 9.79
CA ARG A 56 -11.20 11.09 10.25
C ARG A 56 -11.22 11.87 11.56
N TYR A 57 -10.34 11.53 12.50
CA TYR A 57 -10.27 12.19 13.81
C TYR A 57 -9.82 13.65 13.71
N TYR A 58 -8.81 13.92 12.89
CA TYR A 58 -8.28 15.27 12.66
C TYR A 58 -9.02 16.04 11.56
N ASN A 59 -10.03 15.44 10.93
CA ASN A 59 -10.75 15.99 9.77
C ASN A 59 -9.81 16.43 8.63
N GLN A 60 -8.71 15.68 8.45
CA GLN A 60 -7.62 15.92 7.49
C GLN A 60 -7.69 14.93 6.31
N SER A 61 -8.89 14.56 5.88
CA SER A 61 -9.09 13.71 4.70
C SER A 61 -8.80 14.50 3.42
N THR A 62 -7.80 14.06 2.65
CA THR A 62 -7.39 14.74 1.40
C THR A 62 -7.51 13.81 0.21
N LYS A 63 -7.80 14.37 -0.98
CA LYS A 63 -7.85 13.59 -2.22
C LYS A 63 -6.50 12.95 -2.55
N PHE A 64 -5.40 13.66 -2.24
CA PHE A 64 -4.05 13.14 -2.41
C PHE A 64 -3.79 11.93 -1.51
N GLY A 65 -4.10 12.03 -0.21
CA GLY A 65 -3.92 10.93 0.74
C GLY A 65 -4.73 9.70 0.34
N ALA A 66 -5.97 9.88 -0.09
CA ALA A 66 -6.80 8.77 -0.59
C ALA A 66 -6.21 8.07 -1.84
N ILE A 67 -5.61 8.82 -2.76
CA ILE A 67 -4.93 8.24 -3.94
C ILE A 67 -3.63 7.54 -3.52
N LEU A 68 -2.85 8.14 -2.62
CA LEU A 68 -1.60 7.57 -2.11
C LEU A 68 -1.84 6.24 -1.41
N ASP A 69 -2.89 6.18 -0.59
CA ASP A 69 -3.31 4.98 0.13
C ASP A 69 -3.69 3.85 -0.83
N GLN A 70 -4.63 4.11 -1.75
CA GLN A 70 -5.04 3.16 -2.79
C GLN A 70 -3.86 2.67 -3.64
N LEU A 71 -2.93 3.55 -3.99
CA LEU A 71 -1.74 3.18 -4.75
C LEU A 71 -0.82 2.25 -3.94
N THR A 72 -0.59 2.59 -2.67
CA THR A 72 0.31 1.85 -1.78
C THR A 72 -0.21 0.43 -1.54
N ASP A 73 -1.50 0.25 -1.34
CA ASP A 73 -2.12 -1.07 -1.15
C ASP A 73 -2.01 -1.97 -2.39
N ARG A 74 -2.21 -1.39 -3.58
CA ARG A 74 -2.11 -2.14 -4.84
C ARG A 74 -0.68 -2.56 -5.13
N VAL A 75 0.28 -1.64 -4.99
CA VAL A 75 1.72 -1.96 -5.12
C VAL A 75 2.11 -3.01 -4.07
N GLY A 76 1.64 -2.85 -2.82
CA GLY A 76 1.74 -3.81 -1.73
C GLY A 76 1.38 -5.22 -2.14
N THR A 77 0.15 -5.37 -2.62
CA THR A 77 -0.43 -6.66 -2.98
C THR A 77 0.27 -7.27 -4.21
N MET A 78 0.61 -6.46 -5.21
CA MET A 78 1.32 -6.94 -6.40
C MET A 78 2.71 -7.49 -6.05
N CYS A 79 3.48 -6.77 -5.23
CA CYS A 79 4.81 -7.22 -4.81
C CYS A 79 4.73 -8.51 -3.97
N LEU A 80 3.74 -8.62 -3.09
CA LEU A 80 3.48 -9.87 -2.35
C LEU A 80 3.18 -11.04 -3.29
N MET A 81 2.33 -10.83 -4.29
CA MET A 81 1.97 -11.86 -5.28
C MET A 81 3.18 -12.29 -6.12
N VAL A 82 4.03 -11.35 -6.55
CA VAL A 82 5.27 -11.67 -7.26
C VAL A 82 6.19 -12.55 -6.41
N THR A 83 6.33 -12.26 -5.13
CA THR A 83 7.11 -13.09 -4.22
C THR A 83 6.50 -14.48 -4.05
N LEU A 84 5.17 -14.59 -3.97
CA LEU A 84 4.50 -15.89 -3.94
C LEU A 84 4.74 -16.69 -5.23
N CYS A 85 4.79 -16.05 -6.40
CA CYS A 85 5.18 -16.71 -7.65
C CYS A 85 6.59 -17.30 -7.58
N LEU A 86 7.54 -16.60 -6.94
CA LEU A 86 8.91 -17.09 -6.77
C LEU A 86 8.97 -18.33 -5.87
N PHE A 87 8.18 -18.37 -4.79
CA PHE A 87 8.13 -19.53 -3.88
C PHE A 87 7.32 -20.71 -4.45
N TYR A 88 6.29 -20.43 -5.23
CA TYR A 88 5.34 -21.42 -5.73
C TYR A 88 5.18 -21.33 -7.26
N PRO A 89 6.24 -21.65 -8.03
CA PRO A 89 6.26 -21.44 -9.48
C PRO A 89 5.15 -22.17 -10.23
N THR A 90 4.69 -23.32 -9.72
CA THR A 90 3.58 -24.09 -10.30
C THR A 90 2.26 -23.31 -10.36
N TYR A 91 2.03 -22.38 -9.42
CA TYR A 91 0.79 -21.60 -9.34
C TYR A 91 0.93 -20.18 -9.92
N THR A 92 2.06 -19.85 -10.55
CA THR A 92 2.35 -18.51 -11.10
C THR A 92 1.23 -17.99 -12.00
N PHE A 93 0.65 -18.85 -12.85
CA PHE A 93 -0.45 -18.46 -13.73
C PHE A 93 -1.68 -17.94 -12.94
N TRP A 94 -2.02 -18.59 -11.83
CA TRP A 94 -3.15 -18.19 -11.00
C TRP A 94 -2.90 -16.88 -10.26
N PHE A 95 -1.69 -16.67 -9.75
CA PHE A 95 -1.31 -15.39 -9.15
C PHE A 95 -1.31 -14.25 -10.17
N GLN A 96 -0.81 -14.51 -11.39
CA GLN A 96 -0.85 -13.54 -12.48
C GLN A 96 -2.29 -13.18 -12.88
N LEU A 97 -3.18 -14.18 -12.97
CA LEU A 97 -4.60 -13.96 -13.23
C LEU A 97 -5.24 -13.12 -12.11
N SER A 98 -4.96 -13.45 -10.84
CA SER A 98 -5.46 -12.69 -9.69
C SER A 98 -5.02 -11.22 -9.72
N MET A 99 -3.74 -10.94 -10.00
CA MET A 99 -3.24 -9.57 -10.13
C MET A 99 -3.90 -8.82 -11.29
N SER A 100 -4.13 -9.51 -12.41
CA SER A 100 -4.76 -8.91 -13.58
C SER A 100 -6.21 -8.52 -13.30
N ILE A 101 -6.96 -9.40 -12.61
CA ILE A 101 -8.33 -9.13 -12.18
C ILE A 101 -8.37 -7.96 -11.20
N ASP A 102 -7.48 -7.94 -10.22
CA ASP A 102 -7.42 -6.89 -9.20
C ASP A 102 -7.26 -5.48 -9.81
N ILE A 103 -6.32 -5.33 -10.75
CA ILE A 103 -6.08 -4.07 -11.47
C ILE A 103 -7.25 -3.72 -12.39
N ALA A 104 -7.76 -4.69 -13.15
CA ALA A 104 -8.89 -4.48 -14.05
C ALA A 104 -10.14 -4.02 -13.30
N CYS A 105 -10.46 -4.66 -12.18
CA CYS A 105 -11.58 -4.29 -11.32
C CYS A 105 -11.43 -2.87 -10.76
N HIS A 106 -10.23 -2.50 -10.30
CA HIS A 106 -9.98 -1.15 -9.81
C HIS A 106 -10.14 -0.10 -10.93
N TRP A 107 -9.61 -0.38 -12.12
CA TRP A 107 -9.71 0.55 -13.24
C TRP A 107 -11.16 0.75 -13.69
N ILE A 108 -11.96 -0.32 -13.73
CA ILE A 108 -13.39 -0.23 -14.04
C ILE A 108 -14.12 0.62 -13.01
N TYR A 109 -13.91 0.36 -11.71
CA TYR A 109 -14.56 1.12 -10.63
C TYR A 109 -14.20 2.62 -10.66
N LEU A 110 -12.97 2.97 -11.07
CA LEU A 110 -12.57 4.38 -11.17
C LEU A 110 -13.25 5.12 -12.35
N HIS A 111 -13.67 4.41 -13.40
CA HIS A 111 -14.23 4.97 -14.63
C HIS A 111 -15.75 4.80 -14.75
N THR A 112 -16.41 4.23 -13.74
CA THR A 112 -17.87 4.14 -13.62
C THR A 112 -18.38 5.08 -12.55
#